data_AF-A0A1G2XYU9-F1
#
_entry.id   AF-A0A1G2XYU9-F1
#
_cell.length_a   1.000
_cell.length_b   1.000
_cell.length_c   1.000
_cell.angle_alpha   90.00
_cell.angle_beta   90.00
_cell.angle_gamma   90.00
#
_symmetry.space_group_name_H-M   'P 1'
#
loop_
_entity.id
_entity.type
_entity.pdbx_description
1 polymer ?
#
loop_
_entity_poly.entity_id
_entity_poly.type
_entity_poly.pdbx_seq_one_letter_code
_entity_poly.pdbx_strand_id
1 'polypeptide(L)'
;MSKLPTGEELEKRCQNLGVDITGEPRTQSASGSRPRASDFELQRRLIDAERSNREYKLWVVALASAVASVVSALAAWFAVMAGK
;
A
#
# COMPACT_ATOMS: atom_id res chain seq x y z
N MET A 1 -4.38 23.07 0.55
CA MET A 1 -4.57 22.21 -0.64
C MET A 1 -3.24 22.10 -1.36
N SER A 2 -2.52 21.01 -1.16
CA SER A 2 -1.27 20.74 -1.89
C SER A 2 -1.62 20.58 -3.36
N LYS A 3 -0.89 21.26 -4.26
CA LYS A 3 -1.04 21.07 -5.71
C LYS A 3 -0.93 19.58 -6.01
N LEU A 4 -1.92 19.04 -6.73
CA LEU A 4 -1.84 17.67 -7.23
C LEU A 4 -0.58 17.58 -8.11
N PRO A 5 0.34 16.63 -7.86
CA PRO A 5 1.52 16.47 -8.69
C PRO A 5 1.07 16.19 -10.14
N THR A 6 1.70 16.85 -11.09
CA THR A 6 1.40 16.76 -12.53
C THR A 6 2.68 16.46 -13.30
N GLY A 7 2.58 15.81 -14.46
CA GLY A 7 3.74 15.56 -15.31
C GLY A 7 4.75 14.58 -14.71
N GLU A 8 6.03 14.95 -14.66
CA GLU A 8 7.15 14.07 -14.29
C GLU A 8 7.20 13.75 -12.78
N GLU A 9 6.75 14.67 -11.92
CA GLU A 9 6.72 14.44 -10.46
C GLU A 9 5.72 13.35 -10.07
N LEU A 10 4.61 13.28 -10.79
CA LEU A 10 3.58 12.26 -10.60
C LEU A 10 4.14 10.87 -10.96
N GLU A 11 4.87 10.76 -12.06
CA GLU A 11 5.51 9.52 -12.48
C GLU A 11 6.57 9.04 -11.48
N LYS A 12 7.42 9.95 -10.98
CA LYS A 12 8.41 9.60 -9.96
C LYS A 12 7.75 9.06 -8.69
N ARG A 13 6.65 9.67 -8.25
CA ARG A 13 5.90 9.18 -7.08
C ARG A 13 5.24 7.83 -7.35
N CYS A 14 4.66 7.64 -8.53
CA CYS A 14 4.09 6.34 -8.91
C CYS A 14 5.17 5.25 -8.98
N GLN A 15 6.32 5.52 -9.60
CA GLN A 15 7.45 4.58 -9.64
C GLN A 15 7.94 4.21 -8.23
N ASN A 16 8.09 5.20 -7.34
CA ASN A 16 8.50 4.95 -5.95
C ASN A 16 7.51 4.07 -5.18
N LEU A 17 6.22 4.15 -5.50
CA LEU A 17 5.18 3.31 -4.91
C LEU A 17 4.91 2.02 -5.71
N GLY A 18 5.65 1.76 -6.78
CA GLY A 18 5.44 0.60 -7.66
C GLY A 18 4.11 0.62 -8.43
N VAL A 19 3.51 1.79 -8.60
CA VAL A 19 2.25 1.98 -9.32
C VAL A 19 2.52 1.99 -10.83
N ASP A 20 1.74 1.19 -11.58
CA ASP A 20 1.84 1.14 -13.03
C ASP A 20 1.47 2.50 -13.66
N ILE A 21 2.46 3.10 -14.33
CA ILE A 21 2.34 4.36 -15.08
C ILE A 21 1.72 4.18 -16.47
N THR A 22 1.51 2.92 -16.84
CA THR A 22 1.05 2.54 -18.17
C THR A 22 -0.47 2.68 -18.27
N GLY A 23 -0.93 3.30 -19.35
CA GLY A 23 -2.36 3.48 -19.65
C GLY A 23 -2.99 2.21 -20.19
N GLU A 24 -4.33 2.23 -20.28
CA GLU A 24 -5.04 1.18 -20.99
C GLU A 24 -4.57 1.11 -22.45
N PRO A 25 -4.45 -0.10 -23.03
CA PRO A 25 -4.09 -0.24 -24.43
C PRO A 25 -5.14 0.48 -25.28
N ARG A 26 -4.70 1.54 -25.98
CA ARG A 26 -5.49 2.17 -27.03
C ARG A 26 -5.63 1.15 -28.15
N THR A 27 -6.73 0.40 -28.09
CA THR A 27 -7.10 -0.68 -29.00
C THR A 27 -6.05 -1.79 -29.09
N GLN A 28 -6.39 -2.91 -29.73
CA GLN A 28 -5.56 -4.12 -29.87
C GLN A 28 -4.30 -3.84 -30.70
N SER A 29 -3.38 -3.02 -30.22
CA SER A 29 -2.15 -2.70 -30.94
C SER A 29 -1.14 -3.82 -30.77
N ALA A 30 -0.84 -4.51 -31.87
CA ALA A 30 0.10 -5.63 -31.95
C ALA A 30 1.56 -5.26 -31.59
N SER A 31 1.87 -3.97 -31.44
CA SER A 31 3.24 -3.49 -31.18
C SER A 31 3.68 -3.58 -29.71
N GLY A 32 2.79 -3.92 -28.78
CA GLY A 32 3.12 -4.02 -27.34
C GLY A 32 3.47 -2.70 -26.64
N SER A 33 3.66 -1.60 -27.38
CA SER A 33 3.87 -0.27 -26.80
C SER A 33 2.57 0.29 -26.28
N ARG A 34 2.43 0.30 -24.96
CA ARG A 34 1.29 0.90 -24.28
C ARG A 34 1.50 2.40 -24.08
N PRO A 35 0.49 3.25 -24.35
CA PRO A 35 0.60 4.68 -24.10
C PRO A 35 0.67 4.97 -22.59
N ARG A 36 1.28 6.10 -22.23
CA ARG A 36 1.26 6.64 -20.85
C ARG A 36 -0.19 6.85 -20.40
N ALA A 37 -0.51 6.48 -19.15
CA ALA A 37 -1.85 6.72 -18.61
C ALA A 37 -2.14 8.21 -18.49
N SER A 38 -3.42 8.58 -18.53
CA SER A 38 -3.79 9.98 -18.31
C SER A 38 -3.41 10.42 -16.90
N ASP A 39 -3.00 11.68 -16.73
CA ASP A 39 -2.60 12.21 -15.42
C ASP A 39 -3.71 12.04 -14.37
N PHE A 40 -4.99 12.09 -14.78
CA PHE A 40 -6.13 11.83 -13.90
C PHE A 40 -6.19 10.39 -13.38
N GLU A 41 -6.01 9.40 -14.27
CA GLU A 41 -5.97 7.98 -13.87
C GLU A 41 -4.76 7.68 -13.00
N LEU A 42 -3.62 8.26 -13.34
CA LEU A 42 -2.35 8.04 -12.66
C LEU A 42 -2.37 8.66 -11.26
N GLN A 43 -3.01 9.83 -11.10
CA GLN A 43 -3.34 10.42 -9.78
C GLN A 43 -4.28 9.53 -8.97
N ARG A 44 -5.34 8.98 -9.58
CA ARG A 44 -6.26 8.07 -8.88
C ARG A 44 -5.54 6.83 -8.36
N ARG A 45 -4.73 6.18 -9.20
CA ARG A 45 -3.93 5.00 -8.83
C ARG A 45 -2.94 5.34 -7.71
N LEU A 46 -2.32 6.52 -7.76
CA LEU A 46 -1.41 6.99 -6.71
C LEU A 46 -2.14 7.10 -5.36
N ILE A 47 -3.32 7.74 -5.33
CA ILE A 47 -4.10 7.93 -4.11
C ILE A 47 -4.52 6.57 -3.52
N ASP A 48 -4.99 5.65 -4.36
CA ASP A 48 -5.39 4.31 -3.93
C ASP A 48 -4.20 3.53 -3.36
N ALA A 49 -3.03 3.61 -4.00
CA ALA A 49 -1.80 2.98 -3.51
C ALA A 49 -1.30 3.59 -2.20
N GLU A 50 -1.33 4.93 -2.06
CA GLU A 50 -0.97 5.60 -0.81
C GLU A 50 -1.88 5.18 0.34
N ARG A 51 -3.19 5.08 0.07
CA ARG A 51 -4.17 4.62 1.06
C ARG A 51 -3.91 3.18 1.47
N SER A 52 -3.74 2.28 0.50
CA SER A 52 -3.44 0.87 0.75
C SER A 52 -2.17 0.69 1.59
N ASN A 53 -1.11 1.46 1.29
CA ASN A 53 0.14 1.40 2.05
C ASN A 53 -0.02 1.89 3.50
N ARG A 54 -0.84 2.92 3.74
CA ARG A 54 -1.15 3.37 5.11
C ARG A 54 -1.93 2.32 5.88
N GLU A 55 -2.95 1.74 5.26
CA GLU A 55 -3.77 0.68 5.86
C GLU A 55 -2.92 -0.55 6.17
N TYR A 56 -2.04 -0.96 5.26
CA TYR A 56 -1.10 -2.07 5.47
C TYR A 56 -0.24 -1.88 6.72
N LYS A 57 0.32 -0.67 6.93
CA LYS A 57 1.12 -0.37 8.13
C LYS A 57 0.31 -0.52 9.42
N LEU A 58 -0.95 -0.09 9.42
CA LEU A 58 -1.85 -0.26 10.56
C LEU A 58 -2.14 -1.74 10.82
N TRP A 59 -2.36 -2.53 9.76
CA TRP A 59 -2.55 -3.97 9.88
C TRP A 59 -1.34 -4.70 10.45
N VAL A 60 -0.12 -4.30 10.08
CA VAL A 60 1.10 -4.87 10.66
C VAL A 60 1.19 -4.60 12.17
N VAL A 61 0.87 -3.37 12.60
CA VAL A 61 0.85 -3.02 14.04
C VAL A 61 -0.24 -3.80 14.78
N ALA A 62 -1.43 -3.92 14.18
CA ALA A 62 -2.54 -4.68 14.76
C ALA A 62 -2.17 -6.16 14.93
N LEU A 63 -1.52 -6.76 13.92
CA LEU A 63 -1.05 -8.15 13.98
C LEU A 63 0.00 -8.34 15.07
N ALA A 64 0.99 -7.43 15.16
CA ALA A 64 2.02 -7.49 16.20
C ALA A 64 1.40 -7.39 17.61
N SER A 65 0.41 -6.50 17.78
CA SER A 65 -0.32 -6.31 19.05
C SER A 65 -1.13 -7.55 19.42
N ALA A 66 -1.79 -8.19 18.45
CA ALA A 66 -2.53 -9.42 18.65
C ALA A 66 -1.62 -10.56 19.13
N VAL A 67 -0.45 -10.73 18.50
CA VAL A 67 0.54 -11.74 18.92
C VAL A 67 1.04 -11.45 20.34
N ALA A 68 1.40 -10.20 20.64
CA ALA A 68 1.86 -9.79 21.98
C ALA A 68 0.79 -10.07 23.06
N SER A 69 -0.49 -9.84 22.74
CA SER A 69 -1.60 -10.14 23.64
C SER A 69 -1.71 -11.63 23.97
N VAL A 70 -1.59 -12.52 22.97
CA VAL A 70 -1.62 -13.97 23.17
C VAL A 70 -0.44 -14.44 24.04
N VAL A 71 0.76 -13.96 23.75
CA VAL A 71 1.96 -14.29 24.55
C VAL A 71 1.79 -13.83 26.00
N SER A 72 1.26 -12.62 26.21
CA SER A 72 1.02 -12.08 27.56
C SER A 72 -0.01 -12.91 28.33
N ALA A 73 -1.08 -13.36 27.66
CA ALA A 73 -2.08 -14.23 28.26
C ALA A 73 -1.50 -15.59 28.67
N LEU A 74 -0.67 -16.20 27.82
CA LEU A 74 0.01 -17.46 28.12
C LEU A 74 0.98 -17.31 29.29
N ALA A 75 1.80 -16.25 29.29
CA ALA A 75 2.75 -15.98 30.37
C ALA A 75 2.03 -15.80 31.72
N ALA A 76 0.94 -15.04 31.75
CA ALA A 76 0.11 -14.87 32.94
C ALA A 76 -0.47 -16.21 33.42
N TRP A 77 -0.96 -17.03 32.50
CA TRP A 77 -1.49 -18.36 32.81
C TRP A 77 -0.43 -19.28 33.44
N PHE A 78 0.77 -19.33 32.87
CA PHE A 78 1.88 -20.11 33.43
C PHE A 78 2.33 -19.58 34.79
N ALA A 79 2.38 -18.26 34.98
CA ALA A 79 2.74 -17.67 36.27
C ALA A 79 1.77 -18.07 37.38
N VAL A 80 0.47 -18.12 37.09
CA VAL A 80 -0.55 -18.59 38.04
C VAL A 80 -0.39 -20.08 38.36
N MET A 81 -0.09 -20.92 37.37
CA MET A 81 0.10 -22.35 37.58
C MET A 81 1.41 -22.70 38.28
N ALA A 82 2.50 -21.97 38.03
CA ALA A 82 3.83 -22.23 38.59
C ALA A 82 4.09 -21.50 39.91
N GLY A 83 3.37 -20.41 40.20
CA GLY A 83 3.47 -19.66 41.45
C GLY A 83 2.60 -20.20 42.58
N LYS A 84 2.03 -21.40 42.40
CA LYS A 84 1.23 -22.13 43.38
C LYS A 84 1.96 -23.40 43.81
#